data_AF-A0A2H9RBH9-F1
#
_entry.id   AF-A0A2H9RBH9-F1
#
_cell.length_a   1.000
_cell.length_b   1.000
_cell.length_c   1.000
_cell.angle_alpha   90.00
_cell.angle_beta   90.00
_cell.angle_gamma   90.00
#
_symmetry.space_group_name_H-M   'P 1'
#
loop_
_entity.id
_entity.type
_entity.pdbx_description
1 polymer ?
#
loop_
_entity_poly.entity_id
_entity_poly.type
_entity_poly.pdbx_seq_one_letter_code
_entity_poly.pdbx_strand_id
1 'polypeptide(L)'
;MTDPLIDDVQILLDKEKGDSRILKQILRACENNEVISNYERNYVRNLAEKYLGRIPENLENQPAEENPIIPDVIVPKTSLKQNIELSTSMYPQIIHTKPKNPKMLIGVVAILAIIVIIGVSQSGISNTDDSQMIDTGSSSATLSIQTDLSAYQKGDIISISGRSNTFEKINISIENQNNQLVWSEQVSVKKDGRFSTLAIAGGAGWDKSGTFTIKVENNLETKSKTFSFKV
;
A
#
# COMPACT_ATOMS: atom_id res chain seq x y z
N MET A 1 4.92 -21.11 29.18
CA MET A 1 5.17 -19.65 29.26
C MET A 1 4.02 -18.98 28.55
N THR A 2 3.24 -18.18 29.28
CA THR A 2 2.14 -17.40 28.71
C THR A 2 2.74 -16.32 27.81
N ASP A 3 2.24 -16.18 26.57
CA ASP A 3 2.66 -15.11 25.66
C ASP A 3 2.42 -13.76 26.38
N PRO A 4 3.43 -12.90 26.58
CA PRO A 4 3.27 -11.59 27.23
C PRO A 4 2.14 -10.74 26.65
N LEU A 5 1.76 -11.01 25.40
CA LEU A 5 0.64 -10.38 24.70
C LEU A 5 -0.73 -10.61 25.36
N ILE A 6 -0.97 -11.76 26.00
CA ILE A 6 -2.30 -12.10 26.53
C ILE A 6 -2.71 -11.19 27.69
N ASP A 7 -1.76 -10.85 28.56
CA ASP A 7 -1.96 -9.99 29.73
C ASP A 7 -2.29 -8.56 29.30
N ASP A 8 -1.50 -8.01 28.37
CA ASP A 8 -1.73 -6.68 27.81
C ASP A 8 -3.12 -6.57 27.15
N VAL A 9 -3.56 -7.59 26.40
CA VAL A 9 -4.91 -7.61 25.79
C VAL A 9 -6.02 -7.61 26.83
N GLN A 10 -5.88 -8.39 27.91
CA GLN A 10 -6.87 -8.44 28.99
C GLN A 10 -7.00 -7.08 29.68
N ILE A 11 -5.87 -6.43 30.00
CA ILE A 11 -5.87 -5.12 30.66
C ILE A 11 -6.46 -4.04 29.73
N LEU A 12 -6.17 -4.10 28.42
CA LEU A 12 -6.73 -3.18 27.44
C LEU A 12 -8.25 -3.33 27.28
N LEU A 13 -8.77 -4.55 27.32
CA LEU A 13 -10.21 -4.81 27.33
C LEU A 13 -10.88 -4.26 28.59
N ASP A 14 -10.27 -4.49 29.75
CA ASP A 14 -10.82 -4.07 31.05
C ASP A 14 -10.86 -2.53 31.19
N LYS A 15 -9.86 -1.84 30.62
CA LYS A 15 -9.79 -0.36 30.58
C LYS A 15 -10.57 0.27 29.42
N GLU A 16 -11.25 -0.55 28.60
CA GLU A 16 -11.94 -0.14 27.37
C GLU A 16 -11.05 0.69 26.43
N LYS A 17 -9.78 0.29 26.26
CA LYS A 17 -8.79 0.99 25.43
C LYS A 17 -8.52 0.23 24.14
N GLY A 18 -9.18 0.65 23.06
CA GLY A 18 -9.04 0.06 21.73
C GLY A 18 -10.39 -0.40 21.16
N ASP A 19 -10.36 -1.09 20.03
CA ASP A 19 -11.52 -1.77 19.45
C ASP A 19 -11.70 -3.10 20.16
N SER A 20 -12.77 -3.19 20.95
CA SER A 20 -13.08 -4.37 21.75
C SER A 20 -13.33 -5.62 20.93
N ARG A 21 -13.75 -5.50 19.66
CA ARG A 21 -13.93 -6.66 18.76
C ARG A 21 -12.59 -7.24 18.36
N ILE A 22 -11.65 -6.37 17.99
CA ILE A 22 -10.28 -6.77 17.61
C ILE A 22 -9.58 -7.37 18.84
N LEU A 23 -9.63 -6.71 19.99
CA LEU A 23 -8.99 -7.21 21.21
C LEU A 23 -9.58 -8.56 21.67
N LYS A 24 -10.91 -8.77 21.57
CA LYS A 24 -11.53 -10.08 21.86
C LYS A 24 -11.10 -11.16 20.88
N GLN A 25 -10.96 -10.82 19.60
CA GLN A 25 -10.48 -11.77 18.58
C GLN A 25 -9.04 -12.19 18.88
N ILE A 26 -8.16 -11.23 19.19
CA ILE A 26 -6.76 -11.49 19.55
C ILE A 26 -6.70 -12.32 20.84
N LEU A 27 -7.50 -11.99 21.87
CA LEU A 27 -7.56 -12.76 23.12
C LEU A 27 -7.94 -14.22 22.85
N ARG A 28 -9.00 -14.45 22.06
CA ARG A 28 -9.43 -15.79 21.66
C ARG A 28 -8.32 -16.52 20.91
N ALA A 29 -7.61 -15.85 20.00
CA ALA A 29 -6.50 -16.45 19.28
C ALA A 29 -5.34 -16.83 20.23
N CYS A 30 -4.99 -15.96 21.19
CA CYS A 30 -4.01 -16.24 22.24
C CYS A 30 -4.41 -17.49 23.07
N GLU A 31 -5.64 -17.54 23.55
CA GLU A 31 -6.17 -18.64 24.39
C GLU A 31 -6.18 -19.98 23.65
N ASN A 32 -6.35 -19.96 22.34
CA ASN A 32 -6.37 -21.16 21.49
C ASN A 32 -5.02 -21.47 20.83
N ASN A 33 -3.94 -20.77 21.21
CA ASN A 33 -2.61 -20.89 20.61
C ASN A 33 -2.60 -20.73 19.07
N GLU A 34 -3.48 -19.89 18.54
CA GLU A 34 -3.56 -19.59 17.11
C GLU A 34 -2.50 -18.57 16.68
N VAL A 35 -2.19 -18.55 15.38
CA VAL A 35 -1.23 -17.58 14.83
C VAL A 35 -1.87 -16.20 14.78
N ILE A 36 -1.28 -15.27 15.54
CA ILE A 36 -1.66 -13.86 15.55
C ILE A 36 -0.78 -13.11 14.54
N SER A 37 -1.41 -12.32 13.69
CA SER A 37 -0.73 -11.54 12.65
C SER A 37 0.19 -10.47 13.24
N ASN A 38 1.21 -10.06 12.48
CA ASN A 38 2.07 -8.95 12.88
C ASN A 38 1.31 -7.64 13.08
N TYR A 39 0.23 -7.43 12.32
CA TYR A 39 -0.65 -6.28 12.48
C TYR A 39 -1.31 -6.27 13.86
N GLU A 40 -1.92 -7.38 14.27
CA GLU A 40 -2.58 -7.54 15.57
C GLU A 40 -1.59 -7.39 16.74
N ARG A 41 -0.38 -7.95 16.61
CA ARG A 41 0.67 -7.78 17.63
C ARG A 41 1.10 -6.32 17.75
N ASN A 42 1.29 -5.62 16.64
CA ASN A 42 1.64 -4.20 16.65
C ASN A 42 0.49 -3.34 17.18
N TYR A 43 -0.76 -3.72 16.88
CA TYR A 43 -1.94 -3.04 17.38
C TYR A 43 -2.00 -3.06 18.91
N VAL A 44 -1.86 -4.25 19.52
CA VAL A 44 -1.83 -4.40 20.97
C VAL A 44 -0.62 -3.67 21.57
N ARG A 45 0.57 -3.80 20.96
CA ARG A 45 1.77 -3.12 21.43
C ARG A 45 1.59 -1.61 21.51
N ASN A 46 1.10 -0.98 20.45
CA ASN A 46 0.87 0.47 20.41
C ASN A 46 -0.15 0.91 21.46
N LEU A 47 -1.18 0.10 21.72
CA LEU A 47 -2.16 0.37 22.77
C LEU A 47 -1.55 0.21 24.17
N ALA A 48 -0.74 -0.82 24.37
CA ALA A 48 -0.04 -1.07 25.64
C ALA A 48 0.96 0.05 25.95
N GLU A 49 1.74 0.50 24.97
CA GLU A 49 2.62 1.66 25.11
C GLU A 49 1.84 2.91 25.52
N LYS A 50 0.70 3.17 24.86
CA LYS A 50 -0.09 4.38 25.09
C LYS A 50 -0.85 4.39 26.42
N TYR A 51 -1.38 3.25 26.85
CA TYR A 51 -2.34 3.18 27.95
C TYR A 51 -1.85 2.39 29.17
N LEU A 52 -0.85 1.53 29.00
CA LEU A 52 -0.27 0.70 30.05
C LEU A 52 1.17 1.12 30.42
N GLY A 53 1.78 2.00 29.63
CA GLY A 53 3.12 2.55 29.92
C GLY A 53 4.26 1.53 29.75
N ARG A 54 4.06 0.45 28.98
CA ARG A 54 5.16 -0.48 28.65
C ARG A 54 6.13 0.20 27.68
N ILE A 55 7.41 0.18 28.02
CA ILE A 55 8.53 0.62 27.18
C ILE A 55 8.99 -0.58 26.34
N PRO A 56 9.39 -0.43 25.07
CA PRO A 56 9.78 -1.55 24.21
C PRO A 56 10.97 -2.35 24.77
N GLU A 57 10.85 -3.69 24.76
CA GLU A 57 11.92 -4.68 25.08
C GLU A 57 13.18 -4.59 24.19
N ASN A 58 13.24 -3.66 23.23
CA ASN A 58 14.39 -3.48 22.34
C ASN A 58 15.50 -2.58 22.93
N LEU A 59 15.39 -2.12 24.18
CA LEU A 59 16.34 -1.19 24.79
C LEU A 59 17.27 -1.80 25.85
N GLU A 60 17.45 -3.12 25.91
CA GLU A 60 18.23 -3.76 27.00
C GLU A 60 19.75 -3.87 26.73
N ASN A 61 20.29 -3.15 25.74
CA ASN A 61 21.74 -3.07 25.54
C ASN A 61 22.22 -1.63 25.32
N GLN A 62 22.09 -0.76 26.34
CA GLN A 62 23.10 0.27 26.65
C GLN A 62 22.84 0.92 28.03
N PRO A 63 23.91 1.35 28.75
CA PRO A 63 23.85 1.73 30.17
C PRO A 63 23.14 3.07 30.42
N ALA A 64 22.53 3.15 31.60
CA ALA A 64 21.77 4.28 32.12
C ALA A 64 22.63 5.52 32.44
N GLU A 65 22.15 6.70 32.05
CA GLU A 65 22.50 7.99 32.67
C GLU A 65 21.23 8.84 32.92
N GLU A 66 20.86 8.87 34.20
CA GLU A 66 20.39 9.99 35.05
C GLU A 66 19.30 10.98 34.56
N ASN A 67 18.19 11.01 35.32
CA ASN A 67 17.12 12.03 35.29
C ASN A 67 17.61 13.41 35.76
N PRO A 68 16.91 14.50 35.38
CA PRO A 68 16.20 15.24 36.43
C PRO A 68 14.83 15.88 36.04
N ILE A 69 13.85 15.64 36.91
CA ILE A 69 12.91 16.58 37.58
C ILE A 69 12.02 17.52 36.72
N ILE A 70 10.70 17.30 36.87
CA ILE A 70 9.53 18.03 36.34
C ILE A 70 9.27 19.34 37.14
N PRO A 71 8.66 20.36 36.52
CA PRO A 71 7.51 21.01 37.17
C PRO A 71 6.24 21.07 36.30
N ASP A 72 5.10 20.86 36.97
CA ASP A 72 3.72 20.86 36.48
C ASP A 72 3.36 21.99 35.50
N VAL A 73 2.74 21.64 34.37
CA VAL A 73 1.92 22.59 33.58
C VAL A 73 0.55 21.96 33.31
N ILE A 74 -0.45 22.67 33.83
CA ILE A 74 -1.88 22.37 33.89
C ILE A 74 -2.49 22.21 32.49
N VAL A 75 -3.23 21.11 32.30
CA VAL A 75 -3.98 20.78 31.08
C VAL A 75 -5.33 21.50 31.06
N PRO A 76 -5.72 22.21 29.98
CA PRO A 76 -7.11 22.53 29.73
C PRO A 76 -7.79 21.37 28.98
N LYS A 77 -8.84 20.79 29.57
CA LYS A 77 -9.80 19.91 28.86
C LYS A 77 -10.68 20.75 27.95
N THR A 78 -10.73 20.45 26.67
CA THR A 78 -11.81 20.88 25.78
C THR A 78 -12.35 19.67 25.00
N SER A 79 -13.59 19.32 25.33
CA SER A 79 -14.43 18.37 24.62
C SER A 79 -15.09 19.02 23.41
N LEU A 80 -15.01 18.41 22.23
CA LEU A 80 -15.93 18.67 21.13
C LEU A 80 -16.47 17.34 20.57
N LYS A 81 -17.79 17.17 20.72
CA LYS A 81 -18.64 16.16 20.09
C LYS A 81 -19.05 16.65 18.68
N GLN A 82 -19.17 15.72 17.73
CA GLN A 82 -20.25 15.56 16.72
C GLN A 82 -19.68 14.74 15.53
N ASN A 83 -19.93 13.43 15.49
CA ASN A 83 -20.97 12.73 14.71
C ASN A 83 -20.47 12.36 13.30
N ILE A 84 -20.11 11.08 13.11
CA ILE A 84 -19.94 10.46 11.80
C ILE A 84 -21.14 9.54 11.61
N GLU A 85 -21.98 9.90 10.64
CA GLU A 85 -23.08 9.08 10.14
C GLU A 85 -22.52 7.86 9.41
N LEU A 86 -22.99 6.67 9.82
CA LEU A 86 -22.47 5.39 9.41
C LEU A 86 -23.12 4.94 8.10
N SER A 87 -22.43 5.10 6.97
CA SER A 87 -22.78 4.37 5.74
C SER A 87 -22.36 2.91 5.90
N THR A 88 -23.31 2.03 6.17
CA THR A 88 -23.11 0.57 6.23
C THR A 88 -22.67 0.02 4.88
N SER A 89 -21.41 -0.43 4.79
CA SER A 89 -20.95 -1.32 3.73
C SER A 89 -21.17 -2.77 4.19
N MET A 90 -22.15 -3.44 3.58
CA MET A 90 -22.35 -4.89 3.69
C MET A 90 -21.28 -5.59 2.84
N TYR A 91 -20.49 -6.47 3.47
CA TYR A 91 -19.58 -7.37 2.76
C TYR A 91 -20.33 -8.65 2.35
N PRO A 92 -20.19 -9.16 1.11
CA PRO A 92 -20.84 -10.39 0.68
C PRO A 92 -20.17 -11.63 1.30
N GLN A 93 -20.98 -12.56 1.83
CA GLN A 93 -20.52 -13.87 2.29
C GLN A 93 -20.07 -14.73 1.10
N ILE A 94 -18.84 -15.26 1.18
CA ILE A 94 -18.30 -16.23 0.23
C ILE A 94 -18.91 -17.60 0.54
N ILE A 95 -19.69 -18.13 -0.41
CA ILE A 95 -20.14 -19.53 -0.40
C ILE A 95 -19.05 -20.38 -1.05
N HIS A 96 -18.45 -21.29 -0.29
CA HIS A 96 -17.52 -22.28 -0.80
C HIS A 96 -18.28 -23.39 -1.54
N THR A 97 -18.04 -23.54 -2.84
CA THR A 97 -18.31 -24.79 -3.56
C THR A 97 -17.07 -25.23 -4.33
N LYS A 98 -16.60 -26.45 -4.04
CA LYS A 98 -15.57 -27.21 -4.78
C LYS A 98 -16.28 -28.28 -5.63
N PRO A 99 -15.58 -29.05 -6.49
CA PRO A 99 -14.83 -28.77 -7.74
C PRO A 99 -15.52 -29.44 -8.95
N LYS A 100 -15.07 -29.20 -10.21
CA LYS A 100 -14.88 -30.26 -11.23
C LYS A 100 -13.80 -29.86 -12.25
N ASN A 101 -12.90 -30.80 -12.54
CA ASN A 101 -11.79 -30.68 -13.49
C ASN A 101 -12.29 -30.58 -14.94
N PRO A 102 -11.63 -29.78 -15.81
CA PRO A 102 -11.61 -30.06 -17.24
C PRO A 102 -10.19 -30.40 -17.71
N LYS A 103 -10.08 -31.57 -18.33
CA LYS A 103 -8.95 -31.94 -19.21
C LYS A 103 -8.97 -30.99 -20.41
N MET A 104 -7.87 -30.31 -20.73
CA MET A 104 -7.73 -29.63 -22.02
C MET A 104 -6.33 -29.83 -22.60
N LEU A 105 -6.35 -30.21 -23.88
CA LEU A 105 -5.26 -30.72 -24.70
C LEU A 105 -4.24 -29.65 -25.12
N ILE A 106 -3.03 -30.15 -25.36
CA ILE A 106 -1.87 -29.53 -26.00
C ILE A 106 -2.23 -29.03 -27.42
N GLY A 107 -1.81 -27.82 -27.77
CA GLY A 107 -1.86 -27.28 -29.12
C GLY A 107 -0.79 -26.21 -29.34
N VAL A 108 0.37 -26.63 -29.84
CA VAL A 108 1.46 -25.75 -30.32
C VAL A 108 1.09 -25.26 -31.72
N VAL A 109 1.04 -23.96 -31.94
CA VAL A 109 1.23 -23.37 -33.28
C VAL A 109 2.15 -22.16 -33.15
N ALA A 110 3.39 -22.36 -33.56
CA ALA A 110 4.38 -21.33 -33.77
C ALA A 110 4.10 -20.63 -35.12
N ILE A 111 4.01 -19.31 -35.12
CA ILE A 111 4.11 -18.51 -36.35
C ILE A 111 5.15 -17.41 -36.11
N LEU A 112 6.34 -17.63 -36.66
CA LEU A 112 7.38 -16.63 -36.81
C LEU A 112 7.03 -15.76 -38.02
N ALA A 113 6.63 -14.52 -37.79
CA ALA A 113 6.52 -13.52 -38.85
C ALA A 113 7.81 -12.69 -38.90
N ILE A 114 8.59 -12.90 -39.97
CA ILE A 114 9.75 -12.11 -40.36
C ILE A 114 9.22 -10.84 -41.04
N ILE A 115 9.54 -9.65 -40.51
CA ILE A 115 9.28 -8.38 -41.20
C ILE A 115 10.61 -7.83 -41.72
N VAL A 116 10.69 -7.77 -43.04
CA VAL A 116 11.76 -7.12 -43.82
C VAL A 116 11.48 -5.62 -43.86
N ILE A 117 12.42 -4.78 -43.42
CA ILE A 117 12.36 -3.32 -43.58
C ILE A 117 13.51 -2.89 -44.50
N ILE A 118 13.15 -2.53 -45.73
CA ILE A 118 13.92 -1.78 -46.73
C ILE A 118 12.95 -0.66 -47.15
N GLY A 119 13.24 0.64 -47.18
CA GLY A 119 14.37 1.47 -46.79
C GLY A 119 13.96 2.95 -47.02
N VAL A 120 14.78 3.88 -46.50
CA VAL A 120 15.01 5.28 -46.92
C VAL A 120 13.79 6.20 -47.13
N SER A 121 13.68 7.32 -46.39
CA SER A 121 14.34 8.56 -46.80
C SER A 121 14.49 9.60 -45.68
N GLN A 122 15.56 10.39 -45.83
CA GLN A 122 16.09 11.43 -44.97
C GLN A 122 15.24 12.71 -45.00
N SER A 123 15.30 13.53 -43.94
CA SER A 123 15.61 14.98 -43.98
C SER A 123 15.37 15.63 -42.62
N GLY A 124 16.37 16.35 -42.10
CA GLY A 124 16.20 17.25 -40.96
C GLY A 124 17.44 17.44 -40.09
N ILE A 125 18.60 17.75 -40.69
CA ILE A 125 19.74 18.28 -39.94
C ILE A 125 19.54 19.80 -39.85
N SER A 126 19.52 20.32 -38.63
CA SER A 126 19.80 21.73 -38.35
C SER A 126 20.84 21.74 -37.25
N ASN A 127 22.07 22.08 -37.62
CA ASN A 127 23.11 22.46 -36.69
C ASN A 127 22.73 23.81 -36.08
N THR A 128 23.03 24.05 -34.80
CA THR A 128 23.78 25.22 -34.31
C THR A 128 23.88 25.18 -32.78
N ASP A 129 25.10 25.45 -32.34
CA ASP A 129 25.60 25.89 -31.04
C ASP A 129 25.74 24.94 -29.85
N ASP A 130 27.01 24.55 -29.71
CA ASP A 130 27.74 24.30 -28.48
C ASP A 130 27.48 25.41 -27.44
N SER A 131 26.84 25.03 -26.34
CA SER A 131 27.07 25.66 -25.05
C SER A 131 27.08 24.57 -24.01
N GLN A 132 28.30 24.23 -23.56
CA GLN A 132 28.54 23.59 -22.29
C GLN A 132 27.81 24.36 -21.19
N MET A 133 26.68 23.80 -20.74
CA MET A 133 26.20 24.03 -19.39
C MET A 133 26.60 22.81 -18.58
N ILE A 134 27.60 23.00 -17.72
CA ILE A 134 27.89 22.09 -16.62
C ILE A 134 26.65 22.12 -15.72
N ASP A 135 25.75 21.16 -15.90
CA ASP A 135 24.63 20.94 -14.97
C ASP A 135 25.20 20.34 -13.68
N THR A 136 25.62 21.25 -12.81
CA THR A 136 25.98 20.94 -11.43
C THR A 136 24.70 20.68 -10.66
N GLY A 137 24.33 19.40 -10.54
CA GLY A 137 23.48 18.92 -9.45
C GLY A 137 21.97 18.99 -9.68
N SER A 138 21.47 18.61 -10.85
CA SER A 138 20.07 18.17 -10.95
C SER A 138 19.94 16.78 -10.34
N SER A 139 19.35 16.69 -9.14
CA SER A 139 18.89 15.42 -8.57
C SER A 139 17.81 14.84 -9.50
N SER A 140 18.25 14.13 -10.54
CA SER A 140 17.37 13.47 -11.49
C SER A 140 16.48 12.49 -10.73
N ALA A 141 15.20 12.86 -10.63
CA ALA A 141 14.20 12.07 -9.94
C ALA A 141 13.95 10.77 -10.74
N THR A 142 13.98 9.62 -10.05
CA THR A 142 14.04 8.27 -10.67
C THR A 142 12.78 7.43 -10.43
N LEU A 143 11.63 8.09 -10.20
CA LEU A 143 10.35 7.41 -10.02
C LEU A 143 9.94 6.72 -11.32
N SER A 144 9.56 5.45 -11.21
CA SER A 144 9.09 4.63 -12.31
C SER A 144 7.85 3.85 -11.92
N ILE A 145 7.00 3.54 -12.90
CA ILE A 145 5.74 2.81 -12.72
C ILE A 145 5.66 1.69 -13.76
N GLN A 146 5.33 0.50 -13.29
CA GLN A 146 5.12 -0.70 -14.08
C GLN A 146 3.83 -1.40 -13.65
N THR A 147 3.26 -2.12 -14.60
CA THR A 147 2.08 -2.96 -14.44
C THR A 147 2.34 -4.27 -15.17
N ASP A 148 1.69 -5.35 -14.73
CA ASP A 148 1.83 -6.67 -15.35
C ASP A 148 1.15 -6.76 -16.72
N LEU A 149 0.02 -6.07 -16.90
CA LEU A 149 -0.70 -5.97 -18.17
C LEU A 149 -0.92 -4.51 -18.60
N SER A 150 -1.26 -4.32 -19.88
CA SER A 150 -1.72 -3.05 -20.44
C SER A 150 -3.25 -2.95 -20.51
N ALA A 151 -3.96 -4.04 -20.25
CA ALA A 151 -5.42 -4.08 -20.22
C ALA A 151 -5.95 -5.09 -19.18
N TYR A 152 -7.06 -4.75 -18.53
CA TYR A 152 -7.71 -5.54 -17.48
C TYR A 152 -9.22 -5.61 -17.68
N GLN A 153 -9.84 -6.59 -17.05
CA GLN A 153 -11.28 -6.81 -16.97
C GLN A 153 -11.78 -6.69 -15.53
N LYS A 154 -13.10 -6.57 -15.38
CA LYS A 154 -13.74 -6.49 -14.06
C LYS A 154 -13.35 -7.69 -13.18
N GLY A 155 -12.78 -7.39 -12.01
CA GLY A 155 -12.35 -8.39 -11.03
C GLY A 155 -10.90 -8.86 -11.19
N ASP A 156 -10.18 -8.43 -12.24
CA ASP A 156 -8.76 -8.71 -12.37
C ASP A 156 -7.94 -8.08 -11.23
N ILE A 157 -6.79 -8.69 -10.93
CA ILE A 157 -5.79 -8.13 -10.02
C ILE A 157 -4.75 -7.38 -10.87
N ILE A 158 -4.56 -6.10 -10.57
CA ILE A 158 -3.56 -5.23 -11.18
C ILE A 158 -2.32 -5.26 -10.28
N SER A 159 -1.20 -5.75 -10.78
CA SER A 159 0.08 -5.70 -10.07
C SER A 159 0.83 -4.42 -10.42
N ILE A 160 0.92 -3.49 -9.48
CA ILE A 160 1.61 -2.20 -9.67
C ILE A 160 2.97 -2.27 -8.97
N SER A 161 4.05 -1.94 -9.67
CA SER A 161 5.39 -1.89 -9.09
C SER A 161 6.24 -0.78 -9.69
N GLY A 162 7.37 -0.48 -9.05
CA GLY A 162 8.28 0.54 -9.54
C GLY A 162 9.50 0.74 -8.66
N ARG A 163 10.23 1.81 -8.98
CA ARG A 163 11.39 2.27 -8.22
C ARG A 163 11.22 3.73 -7.81
N SER A 164 11.75 4.10 -6.66
CA SER A 164 11.92 5.48 -6.20
C SER A 164 13.30 5.62 -5.54
N ASN A 165 13.90 6.80 -5.67
CA ASN A 165 15.11 7.19 -4.93
C ASN A 165 14.81 7.63 -3.48
N THR A 166 13.54 7.88 -3.15
CA THR A 166 13.12 8.19 -1.78
C THR A 166 12.83 6.90 -1.02
N PHE A 167 13.33 6.77 0.22
CA PHE A 167 13.09 5.60 1.08
C PHE A 167 11.87 5.77 2.00
N GLU A 168 10.95 6.62 1.59
CA GLU A 168 9.77 6.98 2.38
C GLU A 168 8.52 6.25 1.86
N LYS A 169 7.36 6.75 2.28
CA LYS A 169 6.08 6.30 1.76
C LYS A 169 5.73 7.08 0.49
N ILE A 170 5.13 6.40 -0.47
CA ILE A 170 4.61 6.97 -1.71
C ILE A 170 3.10 6.78 -1.77
N ASN A 171 2.40 7.68 -2.46
CA ASN A 171 0.98 7.54 -2.73
C ASN A 171 0.80 6.96 -4.13
N ILE A 172 -0.04 5.95 -4.25
CA ILE A 172 -0.44 5.34 -5.51
C ILE A 172 -1.95 5.51 -5.63
N SER A 173 -2.44 5.99 -6.77
CA SER A 173 -3.85 6.13 -7.04
C SER A 173 -4.22 5.67 -8.44
N ILE A 174 -5.48 5.28 -8.62
CA ILE A 174 -6.08 4.97 -9.91
C ILE A 174 -7.27 5.89 -10.12
N GLU A 175 -7.30 6.57 -11.26
CA GLU A 175 -8.42 7.38 -11.72
C GLU A 175 -9.05 6.73 -12.96
N ASN A 176 -10.38 6.78 -13.06
CA ASN A 176 -11.10 6.33 -14.25
C ASN A 176 -11.07 7.38 -15.38
N GLN A 177 -11.69 7.07 -16.53
CA GLN A 177 -11.75 7.98 -17.69
C GLN A 177 -12.44 9.34 -17.41
N ASN A 178 -13.17 9.47 -16.30
CA ASN A 178 -13.79 10.73 -15.87
C ASN A 178 -12.92 11.48 -14.84
N ASN A 179 -11.65 11.09 -14.66
CA ASN A 179 -10.74 11.59 -13.62
C ASN A 179 -11.28 11.41 -12.19
N GLN A 180 -12.19 10.43 -11.98
CA GLN A 180 -12.66 10.10 -10.64
C GLN A 180 -11.69 9.13 -9.99
N LEU A 181 -11.28 9.42 -8.76
CA LEU A 181 -10.47 8.52 -7.94
C LEU A 181 -11.28 7.25 -7.62
N VAL A 182 -10.80 6.09 -8.06
CA VAL A 182 -11.47 4.79 -7.84
C VAL A 182 -10.72 3.88 -6.88
N TRP A 183 -9.43 4.15 -6.66
CA TRP A 183 -8.58 3.40 -5.76
C TRP A 183 -7.37 4.24 -5.34
N SER A 184 -6.93 4.11 -4.10
CA SER A 184 -5.66 4.67 -3.63
C SER A 184 -5.07 3.86 -2.48
N GLU A 185 -3.75 3.91 -2.37
CA GLU A 185 -2.99 3.30 -1.27
C GLU A 185 -1.68 4.06 -1.04
N GLN A 186 -1.24 4.11 0.22
CA GLN A 186 0.09 4.58 0.57
C GLN A 186 1.01 3.39 0.82
N VAL A 187 2.11 3.29 0.07
CA VAL A 187 3.03 2.15 0.08
C VAL A 187 4.41 2.58 0.57
N SER A 188 5.06 1.74 1.38
CA SER A 188 6.45 1.99 1.80
C SER A 188 7.45 1.56 0.73
N VAL A 189 8.45 2.39 0.46
CA VAL A 189 9.56 2.03 -0.44
C VAL A 189 10.60 1.22 0.32
N LYS A 190 11.05 0.10 -0.26
CA LYS A 190 12.11 -0.74 0.32
C LYS A 190 13.45 -0.01 0.26
N LYS A 191 14.42 -0.45 1.08
CA LYS A 191 15.81 0.08 1.09
C LYS A 191 16.53 -0.02 -0.26
N ASP A 192 16.08 -0.89 -1.15
CA ASP A 192 16.61 -1.05 -2.51
C ASP A 192 15.90 -0.16 -3.56
N GLY A 193 15.02 0.73 -3.09
CA GLY A 193 14.21 1.66 -3.88
C GLY A 193 12.95 1.04 -4.48
N ARG A 194 12.64 -0.23 -4.26
CA ARG A 194 11.46 -0.88 -4.88
C ARG A 194 10.20 -0.68 -4.06
N PHE A 195 9.08 -0.54 -4.76
CA PHE A 195 7.75 -0.62 -4.19
C PHE A 195 6.86 -1.53 -5.06
N SER A 196 5.81 -2.06 -4.44
CA SER A 196 4.82 -2.87 -5.14
C SER A 196 3.52 -2.93 -4.35
N THR A 197 2.39 -3.00 -5.05
CA THR A 197 1.07 -3.27 -4.45
C THR A 197 0.14 -3.96 -5.47
N LEU A 198 -1.01 -4.44 -4.99
CA LEU A 198 -2.06 -5.05 -5.78
C LEU A 198 -3.34 -4.23 -5.66
N ALA A 199 -3.99 -3.95 -6.79
CA ALA A 199 -5.32 -3.35 -6.83
C ALA A 199 -6.30 -4.32 -7.50
N ILE A 200 -7.56 -4.32 -7.06
CA ILE A 200 -8.63 -5.09 -7.72
C ILE A 200 -9.34 -4.14 -8.69
N ALA A 201 -9.47 -4.55 -9.95
CA ALA A 201 -10.17 -3.82 -11.00
C ALA A 201 -11.70 -3.91 -10.81
N GLY A 202 -12.21 -3.35 -9.73
CA GLY A 202 -13.62 -3.44 -9.36
C GLY A 202 -14.00 -2.53 -8.20
N GLY A 203 -15.31 -2.37 -8.00
CA GLY A 203 -15.88 -1.44 -7.04
C GLY A 203 -16.48 -0.20 -7.72
N ALA A 204 -16.78 0.83 -6.93
CA ALA A 204 -17.36 2.07 -7.42
C ALA A 204 -16.42 2.76 -8.42
N GLY A 205 -16.96 3.19 -9.57
CA GLY A 205 -16.19 3.90 -10.59
C GLY A 205 -15.51 3.00 -11.63
N TRP A 206 -15.66 1.67 -11.52
CA TRP A 206 -15.26 0.65 -12.50
C TRP A 206 -16.44 0.18 -13.36
N ASP A 207 -17.46 1.02 -13.53
CA ASP A 207 -18.73 0.65 -14.16
C ASP A 207 -18.72 0.78 -15.70
N LYS A 208 -17.65 1.34 -16.26
CA LYS A 208 -17.51 1.60 -17.70
C LYS A 208 -16.13 1.20 -18.20
N SER A 209 -16.10 0.58 -19.38
CA SER A 209 -14.87 0.38 -20.13
C SER A 209 -14.25 1.73 -20.50
N GLY A 210 -12.92 1.81 -20.48
CA GLY A 210 -12.23 3.07 -20.74
C GLY A 210 -10.73 3.02 -20.46
N THR A 211 -10.10 4.19 -20.55
CA THR A 211 -8.70 4.37 -20.18
C THR A 211 -8.63 4.82 -18.73
N PHE A 212 -7.90 4.08 -17.90
CA PHE A 212 -7.65 4.39 -16.51
C PHE A 212 -6.21 4.89 -16.36
N THR A 213 -5.98 5.74 -15.36
CA THR A 213 -4.67 6.35 -15.10
C THR A 213 -4.20 5.99 -13.70
N ILE A 214 -3.05 5.34 -13.62
CA ILE A 214 -2.30 5.14 -12.39
C ILE A 214 -1.43 6.39 -12.18
N LYS A 215 -1.46 6.98 -10.99
CA LYS A 215 -0.52 8.01 -10.55
C LYS A 215 0.29 7.46 -9.39
N VAL A 216 1.60 7.71 -9.42
CA VAL A 216 2.50 7.47 -8.29
C VAL A 216 3.17 8.78 -7.95
N GLU A 217 3.11 9.15 -6.68
CA GLU A 217 3.59 10.42 -6.15
C GLU A 217 4.48 10.18 -4.94
N ASN A 218 5.64 10.83 -4.93
CA ASN A 218 6.49 11.00 -3.75
C ASN A 218 6.64 12.50 -3.46
N ASN A 219 7.49 12.86 -2.49
CA ASN A 219 7.67 14.27 -2.11
C ASN A 219 8.38 15.15 -3.17
N LEU A 220 8.86 14.56 -4.27
CA LEU A 220 9.68 15.24 -5.28
C LEU A 220 9.02 15.27 -6.66
N GLU A 221 8.34 14.18 -7.04
CA GLU A 221 7.79 14.01 -8.37
C GLU A 221 6.52 13.14 -8.39
N THR A 222 5.74 13.34 -9.45
CA THR A 222 4.58 12.52 -9.78
C THR A 222 4.78 11.91 -11.18
N LYS A 223 4.56 10.60 -11.28
CA LYS A 223 4.53 9.87 -12.55
C LYS A 223 3.14 9.30 -12.79
N SER A 224 2.81 9.11 -14.05
CA SER A 224 1.53 8.51 -14.45
C SER A 224 1.73 7.44 -15.51
N LYS A 225 0.86 6.43 -15.50
CA LYS A 225 0.79 5.38 -16.52
C LYS A 225 -0.67 5.03 -16.78
N THR A 226 -1.05 4.82 -18.03
CA THR A 226 -2.41 4.43 -18.40
C THR A 226 -2.53 2.95 -18.72
N PHE A 227 -3.74 2.41 -18.56
CA PHE A 227 -4.13 1.07 -19.01
C PHE A 227 -5.58 1.07 -19.49
N SER A 228 -5.96 0.07 -20.30
CA SER A 228 -7.34 -0.11 -20.74
C SER A 228 -8.13 -1.00 -19.78
N PHE A 229 -9.38 -0.66 -19.51
CA PHE A 229 -10.28 -1.47 -18.69
C PHE A 229 -11.53 -1.85 -19.49
N LYS A 230 -12.03 -3.08 -19.28
CA LYS A 230 -13.25 -3.60 -19.91
C LYS A 230 -14.19 -4.22 -18.86
N VAL A 231 -15.47 -3.88 -18.95
CA VAL A 231 -16.56 -4.51 -18.17
C VAL A 231 -17.09 -5.74 -18.88
#